data_AF-A0AAU2XNK8-F1
#
_entry.id   AF-A0AAU2XNK8-F1
#
_cell.length_a   1.000
_cell.length_b   1.000
_cell.length_c   1.000
_cell.angle_alpha   90.00
_cell.angle_beta   90.00
_cell.angle_gamma   90.00
#
_symmetry.space_group_name_H-M   'P 1'
#
loop_
_entity.id
_entity.type
_entity.pdbx_description
1 polymer ?
#
loop_
_entity_poly.entity_id
_entity_poly.type
_entity_poly.pdbx_seq_one_letter_code
_entity_poly.pdbx_strand_id
1 'polypeptide(L)'
;MTNAARKSPSSRAVDVVRGYTNRDAIAVRDALAGLDALAWTEMHAVLSGLLRSTVSVIEVTGKQWTTGQLVEHADEVAAAAPPHYEFAIAEAARAWAHGDQSAPSALPGRDPLGAVHITAVFVAALGLAMWGRTGFLGVLTAYDDTVTAIMNGQPSGL
;
A
#
# COMPACT_ATOMS: atom_id res chain seq x y z
N MET A 1 -24.57 9.01 20.60
CA MET A 1 -23.26 8.45 20.19
C MET A 1 -23.38 8.06 18.74
N THR A 2 -22.86 8.88 17.84
CA THR A 2 -22.99 8.69 16.39
C THR A 2 -22.18 7.46 15.99
N ASN A 3 -22.85 6.48 15.40
CA ASN A 3 -22.23 5.30 14.80
C ASN A 3 -21.39 5.78 13.61
N ALA A 4 -20.15 6.20 13.86
CA ALA A 4 -19.18 6.45 12.80
C ALA A 4 -19.02 5.12 12.07
N ALA A 5 -19.58 5.03 10.86
CA ALA A 5 -19.54 3.82 10.06
C ALA A 5 -18.11 3.29 10.06
N ARG A 6 -17.92 2.07 10.59
CA ARG A 6 -16.61 1.42 10.63
C ARG A 6 -16.10 1.37 9.18
N LYS A 7 -14.98 2.05 8.90
CA LYS A 7 -14.36 2.01 7.57
C LYS A 7 -14.11 0.56 7.16
N SER A 8 -14.37 0.25 5.90
CA SER A 8 -14.08 -1.09 5.36
C SER A 8 -12.57 -1.37 5.41
N PRO A 9 -12.15 -2.64 5.44
CA PRO A 9 -10.75 -3.03 5.31
C PRO A 9 -10.09 -2.45 4.05
N SER A 10 -10.84 -2.34 2.95
CA SER A 10 -10.39 -1.71 1.70
C SER A 10 -10.10 -0.22 1.86
N SER A 11 -10.99 0.54 2.50
CA SER A 11 -10.76 1.97 2.78
C SER A 11 -9.56 2.17 3.70
N ARG A 12 -9.40 1.30 4.72
CA ARG A 12 -8.23 1.36 5.61
C ARG A 12 -6.93 0.97 4.91
N ALA A 13 -6.96 0.03 3.96
CA ALA A 13 -5.80 -0.33 3.14
C ALA A 13 -5.35 0.86 2.27
N VAL A 14 -6.28 1.63 1.73
CA VAL A 14 -5.95 2.85 0.98
C VAL A 14 -5.44 3.94 1.92
N ASP A 15 -6.05 4.12 3.09
CA ASP A 15 -5.60 5.09 4.09
C ASP A 15 -4.15 4.83 4.53
N VAL A 16 -3.75 3.57 4.75
CA VAL A 16 -2.35 3.26 5.13
C VAL A 16 -1.37 3.58 4.00
N VAL A 17 -1.72 3.31 2.74
CA VAL A 17 -0.90 3.68 1.57
C VAL A 17 -0.82 5.20 1.43
N ARG A 18 -1.91 5.94 1.68
CA ARG A 18 -1.91 7.42 1.70
C ARG A 18 -1.01 7.94 2.82
N GLY A 19 -1.06 7.34 4.00
CA GLY A 19 -0.17 7.65 5.12
C GLY A 19 1.30 7.53 4.72
N TYR A 20 1.69 6.41 4.11
CA TYR A 20 3.05 6.22 3.60
C TYR A 20 3.44 7.19 2.49
N THR A 21 2.55 7.40 1.52
CA THR A 21 2.75 8.36 0.42
C THR A 21 2.99 9.78 0.96
N ASN A 22 2.29 10.14 2.04
CA ASN A 22 2.44 11.43 2.70
C ASN A 22 3.58 11.50 3.72
N ARG A 23 4.22 10.36 4.04
CA ARG A 23 5.18 10.20 5.14
C ARG A 23 4.57 10.60 6.49
N ASP A 24 3.29 10.28 6.68
CA ASP A 24 2.52 10.58 7.89
C ASP A 24 2.38 9.33 8.76
N ALA A 25 3.27 9.19 9.74
CA ALA A 25 3.27 8.07 10.68
C ALA A 25 2.02 8.02 11.57
N ILE A 26 1.37 9.18 11.83
CA ILE A 26 0.14 9.24 12.61
C ILE A 26 -1.00 8.64 11.79
N ALA A 27 -1.13 9.06 10.52
CA ALA A 27 -2.13 8.48 9.62
C ALA A 27 -1.94 6.98 9.40
N VAL A 28 -0.69 6.51 9.25
CA VAL A 28 -0.38 5.07 9.18
C VAL A 28 -0.89 4.34 10.42
N ARG A 29 -0.53 4.83 11.63
CA ARG A 29 -0.97 4.21 12.88
C ARG A 29 -2.49 4.20 13.02
N ASP A 30 -3.14 5.32 12.70
CA ASP A 30 -4.58 5.48 12.88
C ASP A 30 -5.38 4.59 11.90
N ALA A 31 -4.88 4.40 10.67
CA ALA A 31 -5.46 3.47 9.69
C ALA A 31 -5.43 2.01 10.17
N LEU A 32 -4.38 1.65 10.92
CA LEU A 32 -4.13 0.30 11.44
C LEU A 32 -4.78 0.05 12.82
N ALA A 33 -5.22 1.10 13.51
CA ALA A 33 -5.71 1.01 14.88
C ALA A 33 -7.01 0.17 14.99
N GLY A 34 -7.02 -0.75 15.96
CA GLY A 34 -8.20 -1.53 16.34
C GLY A 34 -8.67 -2.56 15.33
N LEU A 35 -7.79 -3.01 14.42
CA LEU A 35 -8.08 -4.11 13.50
C LEU A 35 -8.05 -5.47 14.24
N ASP A 36 -9.05 -6.31 13.97
CA ASP A 36 -9.04 -7.71 14.37
C ASP A 36 -8.30 -8.59 13.33
N ALA A 37 -8.08 -9.86 13.64
CA ALA A 37 -7.31 -10.78 12.79
C ALA A 37 -7.92 -10.99 11.40
N LEU A 38 -9.24 -10.93 11.27
CA LEU A 38 -9.92 -11.06 9.98
C LEU A 38 -9.68 -9.80 9.14
N ALA A 39 -9.86 -8.62 9.75
CA ALA A 39 -9.64 -7.35 9.09
C ALA A 39 -8.19 -7.16 8.65
N TRP A 40 -7.22 -7.70 9.39
CA TRP A 40 -5.80 -7.77 8.98
C TRP A 40 -5.60 -8.61 7.71
N THR A 41 -6.25 -9.76 7.64
CA THR A 41 -6.16 -10.66 6.48
C THR A 41 -6.78 -10.02 5.23
N GLU A 42 -7.96 -9.40 5.39
CA GLU A 42 -8.66 -8.69 4.31
C GLU A 42 -7.86 -7.48 3.82
N MET A 43 -7.31 -6.69 4.74
CA MET A 43 -6.43 -5.56 4.40
C MET A 43 -5.20 -6.03 3.61
N HIS A 44 -4.52 -7.07 4.06
CA HIS A 44 -3.36 -7.62 3.35
C HIS A 44 -3.74 -8.12 1.94
N ALA A 45 -4.90 -8.74 1.78
CA ALA A 45 -5.40 -9.16 0.48
C ALA A 45 -5.64 -7.97 -0.47
N VAL A 46 -6.24 -6.88 0.04
CA VAL A 46 -6.42 -5.64 -0.73
C VAL A 46 -5.09 -5.03 -1.14
N LEU A 47 -4.13 -4.92 -0.20
CA LEU A 47 -2.79 -4.39 -0.49
C LEU A 47 -2.03 -5.25 -1.51
N SER A 48 -2.14 -6.57 -1.41
CA SER A 48 -1.57 -7.51 -2.38
C SER A 48 -2.19 -7.33 -3.78
N GLY A 49 -3.50 -7.07 -3.85
CA GLY A 49 -4.20 -6.73 -5.09
C GLY A 49 -3.72 -5.41 -5.69
N LEU A 50 -3.58 -4.37 -4.87
CA LEU A 50 -3.04 -3.07 -5.29
C LEU A 50 -1.60 -3.18 -5.79
N LEU A 51 -0.74 -3.93 -5.09
CA LEU A 51 0.64 -4.18 -5.50
C LEU A 51 0.68 -4.85 -6.88
N ARG A 52 -0.08 -5.93 -7.08
CA ARG A 52 -0.15 -6.64 -8.36
C ARG A 52 -0.64 -5.73 -9.48
N SER A 53 -1.71 -4.96 -9.24
CA SER A 53 -2.24 -4.01 -10.22
C SER A 53 -1.21 -2.94 -10.60
N THR A 54 -0.50 -2.40 -9.61
CA THR A 54 0.55 -1.39 -9.80
C THR A 54 1.69 -1.95 -10.65
N VAL A 55 2.15 -3.19 -10.37
CA VAL A 55 3.16 -3.89 -11.18
C VAL A 55 2.67 -4.11 -12.61
N SER A 56 1.45 -4.60 -12.82
CA SER A 56 0.92 -4.82 -14.17
C SER A 56 0.80 -3.53 -14.99
N VAL A 57 0.47 -2.40 -14.37
CA VAL A 57 0.45 -1.10 -15.08
C VAL A 57 1.86 -0.70 -15.52
N ILE A 58 2.88 -0.93 -14.69
CA ILE A 58 4.28 -0.67 -15.05
C ILE A 58 4.68 -1.51 -16.26
N GLU A 59 4.37 -2.81 -16.24
CA GLU A 59 4.68 -3.74 -17.34
C GLU A 59 4.02 -3.30 -18.65
N VAL A 60 2.73 -2.94 -18.62
CA VAL A 60 1.97 -2.51 -19.81
C VAL A 60 2.47 -1.16 -20.36
N THR A 61 2.84 -0.23 -19.48
CA THR A 61 3.31 1.10 -19.91
C THR A 61 4.76 1.09 -20.41
N GLY A 62 5.50 0.00 -20.21
CA GLY A 62 6.90 -0.13 -20.63
C GLY A 62 7.85 0.84 -19.93
N LYS A 63 7.42 1.46 -18.83
CA LYS A 63 8.22 2.43 -18.08
C LYS A 63 9.34 1.68 -17.36
N GLN A 64 10.56 1.78 -17.89
CA GLN A 64 11.73 1.19 -17.23
C GLN A 64 12.18 2.07 -16.06
N TRP A 65 12.38 1.45 -14.90
CA TRP A 65 12.95 2.10 -13.73
C TRP A 65 14.30 1.51 -13.40
N THR A 66 15.14 2.35 -12.82
CA THR A 66 16.35 1.82 -12.19
C THR A 66 15.97 1.22 -10.85
N THR A 67 16.54 0.06 -10.57
CA THR A 67 16.57 -0.58 -9.26
C THR A 67 16.80 0.39 -8.10
N GLY A 68 17.61 1.44 -8.32
CA GLY A 68 17.89 2.49 -7.33
C GLY A 68 16.70 3.38 -6.98
N GLN A 69 15.83 3.72 -7.95
CA GLN A 69 14.68 4.59 -7.70
C GLN A 69 13.64 3.95 -6.77
N LEU A 70 13.44 2.64 -6.88
CA LEU A 70 12.56 1.92 -5.96
C LEU A 70 13.11 1.93 -4.55
N VAL A 71 14.39 1.59 -4.38
CA VAL A 71 15.02 1.53 -3.05
C VAL A 71 15.00 2.90 -2.40
N GLU A 72 15.33 3.97 -3.15
CA GLU A 72 15.26 5.35 -2.68
C GLU A 72 13.85 5.69 -2.19
N HIS A 73 12.81 5.48 -3.01
CA HIS A 73 11.44 5.78 -2.60
C HIS A 73 10.95 4.89 -1.45
N ALA A 74 11.35 3.62 -1.41
CA ALA A 74 11.01 2.70 -0.33
C ALA A 74 11.62 3.17 1.00
N ASP A 75 12.91 3.53 1.01
CA ASP A 75 13.60 4.06 2.20
C ASP A 75 12.96 5.38 2.66
N GLU A 76 12.64 6.27 1.73
CA GLU A 76 11.99 7.55 2.03
C GLU A 76 10.61 7.39 2.68
N VAL A 77 9.77 6.46 2.21
CA VAL A 77 8.43 6.24 2.78
C VAL A 77 8.48 5.36 4.02
N ALA A 78 9.45 4.44 4.12
CA ALA A 78 9.64 3.57 5.27
C ALA A 78 9.96 4.35 6.56
N ALA A 79 10.45 5.59 6.45
CA ALA A 79 10.64 6.49 7.59
C ALA A 79 9.35 6.75 8.40
N ALA A 80 8.17 6.54 7.82
CA ALA A 80 6.88 6.62 8.52
C ALA A 80 6.43 5.30 9.18
N ALA A 81 7.16 4.20 8.94
CA ALA A 81 6.87 2.90 9.55
C ALA A 81 7.34 2.85 11.01
N PRO A 82 6.78 1.94 11.82
CA PRO A 82 7.37 1.64 13.13
C PRO A 82 8.84 1.19 13.00
N PRO A 83 9.76 1.63 13.88
CA PRO A 83 11.20 1.36 13.73
C PRO A 83 11.59 -0.12 13.63
N HIS A 84 10.82 -1.02 14.23
CA HIS A 84 11.10 -2.46 14.17
C HIS A 84 10.82 -3.09 12.79
N TYR A 85 10.16 -2.37 11.87
CA TYR A 85 9.94 -2.81 10.48
C TYR A 85 10.90 -2.19 9.47
N GLU A 86 11.61 -1.13 9.83
CA GLU A 86 12.50 -0.40 8.92
C GLU A 86 13.49 -1.33 8.21
N PHE A 87 14.16 -2.19 8.98
CA PHE A 87 15.10 -3.17 8.44
C PHE A 87 14.44 -4.17 7.49
N ALA A 88 13.28 -4.71 7.85
CA ALA A 88 12.58 -5.70 7.05
C ALA A 88 12.06 -5.10 5.72
N ILE A 89 11.62 -3.85 5.75
CA ILE A 89 11.20 -3.09 4.56
C ILE A 89 12.39 -2.84 3.64
N ALA A 90 13.52 -2.37 4.18
CA ALA A 90 14.71 -2.09 3.39
C ALA A 90 15.29 -3.37 2.74
N GLU A 91 15.32 -4.49 3.48
CA GLU A 91 15.75 -5.78 2.94
C GLU A 91 14.82 -6.27 1.83
N ALA A 92 13.50 -6.17 2.02
CA ALA A 92 12.54 -6.52 0.99
C ALA A 92 12.72 -5.64 -0.26
N ALA A 93 12.89 -4.32 -0.08
CA ALA A 93 13.13 -3.36 -1.16
C ALA A 93 14.36 -3.75 -1.98
N ARG A 94 15.48 -4.06 -1.31
CA ARG A 94 16.71 -4.53 -1.96
C ARG A 94 16.54 -5.87 -2.66
N ALA A 95 15.89 -6.85 -2.04
CA ALA A 95 15.66 -8.15 -2.65
C ALA A 95 14.84 -8.03 -3.94
N TRP A 96 13.76 -7.25 -3.90
CA TRP A 96 12.92 -6.98 -5.08
C TRP A 96 13.69 -6.25 -6.18
N ALA A 97 14.49 -5.26 -5.79
CA ALA A 97 15.42 -4.55 -6.65
C ALA A 97 16.37 -5.49 -7.42
N HIS A 98 16.81 -6.59 -6.79
CA HIS A 98 17.69 -7.59 -7.40
C HIS A 98 16.93 -8.72 -8.11
N GLY A 99 15.61 -8.59 -8.29
CA GLY A 99 14.79 -9.51 -9.08
C GLY A 99 13.96 -10.49 -8.26
N ASP A 100 14.05 -10.50 -6.93
CA ASP A 100 13.15 -11.30 -6.09
C ASP A 100 11.81 -10.59 -5.90
N GLN A 101 10.94 -10.71 -6.90
CA GLN A 101 9.63 -10.08 -6.88
C GLN A 101 8.69 -10.65 -5.80
N SER A 102 9.04 -11.77 -5.17
CA SER A 102 8.24 -12.43 -4.15
C SER A 102 8.48 -11.88 -2.74
N ALA A 103 9.60 -11.17 -2.52
CA ALA A 103 10.02 -10.66 -1.22
C ALA A 103 8.94 -9.85 -0.45
N PRO A 104 8.15 -8.95 -1.08
CA PRO A 104 7.10 -8.20 -0.38
C PRO A 104 5.95 -9.07 0.13
N SER A 105 5.74 -10.25 -0.49
CA SER A 105 4.65 -11.18 -0.20
C SER A 105 5.08 -12.38 0.65
N ALA A 106 6.37 -12.50 1.02
CA ALA A 106 6.94 -13.70 1.65
C ALA A 106 6.70 -13.82 3.18
N LEU A 107 6.11 -12.80 3.82
CA LEU A 107 5.99 -12.68 5.28
C LEU A 107 4.65 -13.07 5.98
N PRO A 108 3.49 -13.31 5.30
CA PRO A 108 2.19 -13.39 5.99
C PRO A 108 2.07 -14.48 7.06
N GLY A 109 2.91 -15.51 7.03
CA GLY A 109 2.83 -16.65 7.96
C GLY A 109 3.40 -16.42 9.35
N ARG A 110 4.34 -15.48 9.53
CA ARG A 110 5.06 -15.27 10.80
C ARG A 110 4.83 -13.88 11.41
N ASP A 111 4.54 -12.89 10.56
CA ASP A 111 4.24 -11.52 10.99
C ASP A 111 3.26 -10.84 10.01
N PRO A 112 1.94 -10.97 10.23
CA PRO A 112 0.93 -10.34 9.39
C PRO A 112 1.04 -8.81 9.35
N LEU A 113 1.49 -8.19 10.44
CA LEU A 113 1.60 -6.74 10.55
C LEU A 113 2.79 -6.24 9.73
N GLY A 114 3.93 -6.93 9.82
CA GLY A 114 5.09 -6.70 8.97
C GLY A 114 4.76 -6.85 7.49
N ALA A 115 3.98 -7.86 7.12
CA ALA A 115 3.54 -8.06 5.74
C ALA A 115 2.68 -6.88 5.23
N VAL A 116 1.79 -6.32 6.06
CA VAL A 116 1.01 -5.12 5.72
C VAL A 116 1.92 -3.91 5.53
N HIS A 117 2.84 -3.64 6.46
CA HIS A 117 3.74 -2.50 6.36
C HIS A 117 4.61 -2.57 5.09
N ILE A 118 5.21 -3.73 4.82
CA ILE A 118 6.06 -3.96 3.65
C ILE A 118 5.24 -3.80 2.37
N THR A 119 4.09 -4.45 2.26
CA THR A 119 3.25 -4.34 1.06
C THR A 119 2.78 -2.91 0.82
N ALA A 120 2.35 -2.19 1.87
CA ALA A 120 1.90 -0.81 1.74
C ALA A 120 3.04 0.15 1.33
N VAL A 121 4.24 -0.03 1.86
CA VAL A 121 5.44 0.73 1.46
C VAL A 121 5.77 0.48 -0.02
N PHE A 122 5.73 -0.78 -0.46
CA PHE A 122 5.97 -1.10 -1.86
C PHE A 122 4.94 -0.46 -2.78
N VAL A 123 3.65 -0.55 -2.45
CA VAL A 123 2.59 0.13 -3.21
C VAL A 123 2.84 1.64 -3.27
N ALA A 124 3.22 2.26 -2.15
CA ALA A 124 3.52 3.69 -2.11
C ALA A 124 4.76 4.07 -2.94
N ALA A 125 5.85 3.32 -2.82
CA ALA A 125 7.10 3.57 -3.55
C ALA A 125 6.91 3.42 -5.06
N LEU A 126 6.24 2.35 -5.50
CA LEU A 126 5.90 2.13 -6.90
C LEU A 126 4.93 3.21 -7.41
N GLY A 127 3.92 3.57 -6.63
CA GLY A 127 2.97 4.63 -6.97
C GLY A 127 3.65 5.99 -7.17
N LEU A 128 4.54 6.36 -6.25
CA LEU A 128 5.37 7.56 -6.34
C LEU A 128 6.27 7.55 -7.58
N ALA A 129 6.93 6.43 -7.87
CA ALA A 129 7.77 6.28 -9.05
C ALA A 129 6.98 6.37 -10.37
N MET A 130 5.73 5.90 -10.40
CA MET A 130 4.86 5.98 -11.58
C MET A 130 4.30 7.37 -11.81
N TRP A 131 3.60 7.90 -10.80
CA TRP A 131 2.69 9.04 -10.97
C TRP A 131 3.13 10.28 -10.19
N GLY A 132 4.24 10.20 -9.45
CA GLY A 132 4.58 11.20 -8.44
C GLY A 132 3.52 11.25 -7.33
N ARG A 133 3.75 12.13 -6.34
CA ARG A 133 2.85 12.24 -5.18
C ARG A 133 1.42 12.61 -5.57
N THR A 134 1.25 13.71 -6.28
CA THR A 134 -0.10 14.24 -6.61
C THR A 134 -0.88 13.28 -7.50
N GLY A 135 -0.23 12.71 -8.52
CA GLY A 135 -0.87 11.75 -9.42
C GLY A 135 -1.28 10.47 -8.69
N PHE A 136 -0.41 9.94 -7.83
CA PHE A 136 -0.70 8.71 -7.10
C PHE A 136 -1.83 8.89 -6.08
N LEU A 137 -1.87 10.01 -5.35
CA LEU A 137 -2.99 10.33 -4.45
C LEU A 137 -4.32 10.46 -5.22
N GLY A 138 -4.28 10.97 -6.46
CA GLY A 138 -5.44 10.98 -7.36
C GLY A 138 -5.94 9.58 -7.71
N VAL A 139 -5.03 8.65 -8.03
CA VAL A 139 -5.36 7.23 -8.29
C VAL A 139 -6.00 6.58 -7.07
N LEU A 140 -5.44 6.78 -5.88
CA LEU A 140 -6.00 6.22 -4.63
C LEU A 140 -7.39 6.79 -4.31
N THR A 141 -7.63 8.06 -4.64
CA THR A 141 -8.96 8.69 -4.49
C THR A 141 -9.97 8.06 -5.44
N ALA A 142 -9.62 7.93 -6.72
CA ALA A 142 -10.49 7.30 -7.70
C ALA A 142 -10.82 5.83 -7.35
N TYR A 143 -9.84 5.11 -6.77
CA TYR A 143 -10.07 3.74 -6.28
C TYR A 143 -11.10 3.70 -5.14
N ASP A 144 -10.96 4.53 -4.11
CA ASP A 144 -11.91 4.59 -2.98
C ASP A 144 -13.32 4.96 -3.45
N ASP A 145 -13.43 5.95 -4.35
CA ASP A 145 -14.71 6.39 -4.92
C ASP A 145 -15.38 5.25 -5.70
N THR A 146 -14.60 4.51 -6.50
CA THR A 146 -15.09 3.36 -7.28
C THR A 146 -15.57 2.23 -6.38
N VAL A 147 -14.78 1.86 -5.36
CA VAL A 147 -15.17 0.81 -4.39
C VAL A 147 -16.44 1.23 -3.64
N THR A 148 -16.53 2.49 -3.23
CA THR A 148 -17.71 3.03 -2.55
C THR A 148 -18.95 2.99 -3.45
N ALA A 149 -18.82 3.37 -4.72
CA ALA A 149 -19.91 3.30 -5.70
C ALA A 149 -20.42 1.86 -5.90
N ILE A 150 -19.50 0.90 -6.05
CA ILE A 150 -19.85 -0.54 -6.18
C ILE A 150 -20.58 -1.03 -4.94
N MET A 151 -20.09 -0.72 -3.74
CA MET A 151 -20.70 -1.14 -2.48
C MET A 151 -22.09 -0.53 -2.27
N ASN A 152 -22.32 0.68 -2.78
CA ASN A 152 -23.60 1.37 -2.73
C ASN A 152 -24.55 1.02 -3.89
N GLY A 153 -24.15 0.11 -4.78
CA GLY A 153 -24.96 -0.31 -5.93
C GLY A 153 -25.20 0.79 -6.96
N GLN A 154 -24.36 1.83 -6.98
CA GLN A 154 -24.44 2.89 -7.98
C GLN A 154 -23.59 2.50 -9.20
N PRO A 155 -24.11 2.66 -10.44
CA PRO A 155 -23.31 2.37 -11.62
C PRO A 155 -22.14 3.36 -11.67
N SER A 156 -20.92 2.82 -11.69
CA SER A 156 -19.72 3.60 -12.00
C SER A 156 -19.90 4.19 -13.39
N GLY A 157 -20.07 5.52 -13.46
CA GLY A 157 -20.18 6.23 -14.73
C GLY A 157 -18.88 6.15 -15.50
N LEU A 158 -18.83 5.24 -16.47
CA LEU A 158 -17.96 5.29 -17.65
C LEU A 158 -18.85 5.48 -18.88
#